data_AF-J3EXA7-F1
#
_entry.id   AF-J3EXA7-F1
#
_cell.length_a   1.000
_cell.length_b   1.000
_cell.length_c   1.000
_cell.angle_alpha   90.00
_cell.angle_beta   90.00
_cell.angle_gamma   90.00
#
_symmetry.space_group_name_H-M   'P 1'
#
loop_
_entity.id
_entity.type
_entity.pdbx_description
1 polymer ?
#
loop_
_entity_poly.entity_id
_entity_poly.type
_entity_poly.pdbx_seq_one_letter_code
_entity_poly.pdbx_strand_id
1 'polypeptide(L)'
;MNVRLLGLAMAFGLALPVAAQAQMLQPGLWELTSSNMKVDDQNMPDLQLILGQLQNQITPQQRAMLEKQGITMGGKGIRACLTPEQVKTDNIPLTDPQSGCRQEITERTGNQWKFRFSCPKAQGSGVATFMSDREFTTKVNGTFNATGIQQKGSLDTRAVWLGQDCGTVKPRA
;
A
#
# COMPACT_ATOMS: atom_id res chain seq x y z
N MET A 1 58.41 31.71 -37.57
CA MET A 1 57.50 30.54 -37.68
C MET A 1 57.71 29.70 -36.43
N ASN A 2 56.80 29.77 -35.45
CA ASN A 2 56.59 28.80 -34.36
C ASN A 2 55.39 29.25 -33.51
N VAL A 3 54.31 28.47 -33.58
CA VAL A 3 53.04 28.57 -32.84
C VAL A 3 53.20 27.91 -31.48
N ARG A 4 52.73 28.51 -30.36
CA ARG A 4 52.24 27.82 -29.13
C ARG A 4 51.24 28.73 -28.38
N LEU A 5 49.94 28.47 -28.51
CA LEU A 5 49.06 27.67 -27.62
C LEU A 5 48.29 28.55 -26.61
N LEU A 6 47.07 28.93 -27.00
CA LEU A 6 45.99 29.37 -26.13
C LEU A 6 45.57 28.20 -25.22
N GLY A 7 45.81 28.32 -23.92
CA GLY A 7 45.28 27.40 -22.91
C GLY A 7 43.86 27.80 -22.52
N LEU A 8 42.87 27.19 -23.17
CA LEU A 8 41.46 27.26 -22.77
C LEU A 8 41.24 26.27 -21.60
N ALA A 9 41.12 26.79 -20.37
CA ALA A 9 40.79 25.96 -19.21
C ALA A 9 39.29 25.61 -19.25
N MET A 10 38.97 24.41 -19.73
CA MET A 10 37.61 23.87 -19.75
C MET A 10 37.28 23.26 -18.38
N ALA A 11 36.39 23.91 -17.64
CA ALA A 11 35.85 23.41 -16.37
C ALA A 11 34.97 22.18 -16.62
N PHE A 12 35.44 20.99 -16.21
CA PHE A 12 34.61 19.79 -16.16
C PHE A 12 33.89 19.75 -14.80
N GLY A 13 32.65 20.24 -14.77
CA GLY A 13 31.73 19.99 -13.67
C GLY A 13 31.31 18.51 -13.71
N LEU A 14 31.83 17.72 -12.78
CA LEU A 14 31.38 16.35 -12.52
C LEU A 14 29.96 16.41 -11.95
N ALA A 15 28.95 16.41 -12.82
CA ALA A 15 27.59 16.10 -12.44
C ALA A 15 27.50 14.60 -12.13
N LEU A 16 27.65 14.23 -10.86
CA LEU A 16 27.37 12.89 -10.40
C LEU A 16 25.89 12.58 -10.70
N PRO A 17 25.57 11.49 -11.42
CA PRO A 17 24.19 11.09 -11.59
C PRO A 17 23.67 10.69 -10.20
N VAL A 18 22.70 11.44 -9.70
CA VAL A 18 21.90 11.01 -8.55
C VAL A 18 21.22 9.73 -8.98
N ALA A 19 21.63 8.60 -8.42
CA ALA A 19 20.93 7.33 -8.61
C ALA A 19 19.52 7.52 -8.03
N ALA A 20 18.55 7.80 -8.90
CA ALA A 20 17.15 7.77 -8.54
C ALA A 20 16.84 6.34 -8.09
N GLN A 21 16.72 6.13 -6.78
CA GLN A 21 16.14 4.90 -6.26
C GLN A 21 14.77 4.77 -6.91
N ALA A 22 14.54 3.68 -7.66
CA ALA A 22 13.26 3.43 -8.30
C ALA A 22 12.21 3.30 -7.18
N GLN A 23 11.46 4.37 -6.94
CA GLN A 23 10.49 4.43 -5.87
C GLN A 23 9.30 3.56 -6.26
N MET A 24 9.07 2.48 -5.51
CA MET A 24 8.04 1.49 -5.83
C MET A 24 6.61 1.97 -5.51
N LEU A 25 6.47 3.02 -4.71
CA LEU A 25 5.18 3.57 -4.26
C LEU A 25 5.23 5.10 -4.22
N GLN A 26 4.20 5.76 -4.73
CA GLN A 26 4.05 7.22 -4.60
C GLN A 26 3.49 7.63 -3.22
N PRO A 27 3.98 8.73 -2.61
CA PRO A 27 3.31 9.33 -1.46
C PRO A 27 1.97 9.94 -1.88
N GLY A 28 1.05 10.06 -0.94
CA GLY A 28 -0.29 10.61 -1.18
C GLY A 28 -1.40 9.58 -0.98
N LEU A 29 -2.54 9.85 -1.61
CA LEU A 29 -3.77 9.10 -1.41
C LEU A 29 -3.81 7.82 -2.24
N TRP A 30 -4.09 6.71 -1.60
CA TRP A 30 -4.31 5.41 -2.23
C TRP A 30 -5.72 4.91 -1.96
N GLU A 31 -6.34 4.24 -2.93
CA GLU A 31 -7.61 3.52 -2.80
C GLU A 31 -7.39 2.02 -2.99
N LEU A 32 -7.87 1.24 -2.03
CA LEU A 32 -7.75 -0.21 -1.97
C LEU A 32 -9.14 -0.82 -2.18
N THR A 33 -9.25 -1.69 -3.18
CA THR A 33 -10.44 -2.48 -3.45
C THR A 33 -10.13 -3.96 -3.29
N SER A 34 -11.04 -4.69 -2.65
CA SER A 34 -10.86 -6.10 -2.31
C SER A 34 -11.85 -6.97 -3.08
N SER A 35 -11.39 -8.12 -3.57
CA SER A 35 -12.19 -9.05 -4.36
C SER A 35 -11.76 -10.50 -4.14
N ASN A 36 -12.48 -11.46 -4.73
CA ASN A 36 -12.15 -12.90 -4.66
C ASN A 36 -11.97 -13.43 -3.23
N MET A 37 -12.74 -12.88 -2.29
CA MET A 37 -12.67 -13.31 -0.90
C MET A 37 -13.22 -14.73 -0.79
N LYS A 38 -12.45 -15.61 -0.14
CA LYS A 38 -12.91 -16.93 0.26
C LYS A 38 -12.75 -17.16 1.74
N VAL A 39 -13.68 -17.90 2.32
CA VAL A 39 -13.64 -18.38 3.70
C VAL A 39 -13.94 -19.86 3.68
N ASP A 40 -13.02 -20.68 4.20
CA ASP A 40 -13.14 -22.15 4.19
C ASP A 40 -13.55 -22.69 2.81
N ASP A 41 -12.86 -22.20 1.78
CA ASP A 41 -13.06 -22.49 0.34
C ASP A 41 -14.39 -22.03 -0.27
N GLN A 42 -15.25 -21.35 0.51
CA GLN A 42 -16.48 -20.74 0.02
C GLN A 42 -16.26 -19.31 -0.45
N ASN A 43 -16.79 -18.97 -1.62
CA ASN A 43 -16.76 -17.59 -2.12
C ASN A 43 -17.70 -16.72 -1.27
N MET A 44 -17.18 -15.59 -0.81
CA MET A 44 -17.95 -14.60 -0.10
C MET A 44 -18.61 -13.61 -1.07
N PRO A 45 -19.68 -12.92 -0.65
CA PRO A 45 -20.28 -11.84 -1.43
C PRO A 45 -19.26 -10.75 -1.77
N ASP A 46 -19.53 -9.99 -2.83
CA ASP A 46 -18.67 -8.88 -3.24
C ASP A 46 -18.49 -7.88 -2.08
N LEU A 47 -17.23 -7.73 -1.64
CA LEU A 47 -16.86 -6.82 -0.56
C LEU A 47 -17.23 -5.37 -0.87
N GLN A 48 -17.25 -4.96 -2.14
CA GLN A 48 -17.68 -3.61 -2.51
C GLN A 48 -19.16 -3.38 -2.18
N LEU A 49 -20.02 -4.38 -2.37
CA LEU A 49 -21.43 -4.30 -1.99
C LEU A 49 -21.58 -4.18 -0.47
N ILE A 50 -20.81 -4.99 0.28
CA ILE A 50 -20.81 -4.96 1.75
C ILE A 50 -20.32 -3.59 2.26
N LEU A 51 -19.23 -3.07 1.71
CA LEU A 51 -18.69 -1.75 2.06
C LEU A 51 -19.68 -0.62 1.74
N GLY A 52 -20.36 -0.70 0.59
CA GLY A 52 -21.40 0.27 0.23
C GLY A 52 -22.57 0.26 1.21
N GLN A 53 -23.01 -0.92 1.64
CA GLN A 53 -24.04 -1.05 2.69
C GLN A 53 -23.55 -0.50 4.03
N LEU A 54 -22.31 -0.82 4.43
CA LEU A 54 -21.71 -0.33 5.67
C LEU A 54 -21.61 1.19 5.67
N GLN A 55 -21.21 1.81 4.55
CA GLN A 55 -21.11 3.26 4.43
C GLN A 55 -22.45 3.99 4.68
N ASN A 56 -23.57 3.34 4.32
CA ASN A 56 -24.91 3.83 4.58
C ASN A 56 -25.38 3.61 6.02
N GLN A 57 -24.77 2.67 6.75
CA GLN A 57 -25.13 2.32 8.12
C GLN A 57 -24.29 3.04 9.18
N ILE A 58 -23.09 3.52 8.84
CA ILE A 58 -22.25 4.24 9.79
C ILE A 58 -22.81 5.62 10.15
N THR A 59 -22.79 5.96 11.44
CA THR A 59 -23.17 7.29 11.91
C THR A 59 -22.08 8.34 11.57
N PRO A 60 -22.40 9.64 11.53
CA PRO A 60 -21.40 10.69 11.32
C PRO A 60 -20.26 10.65 12.35
N GLN A 61 -20.56 10.28 13.60
CA GLN A 61 -19.56 10.15 14.66
C GLN A 61 -18.61 8.96 14.42
N GLN A 62 -19.14 7.82 13.97
CA GLN A 62 -18.32 6.67 13.59
C GLN A 62 -17.44 6.98 12.38
N ARG A 63 -17.98 7.69 11.38
CA ARG A 63 -17.22 8.15 10.22
C ARG A 63 -16.03 9.02 10.63
N ALA A 64 -16.27 10.02 11.48
CA ALA A 64 -15.23 10.92 11.97
C ALA A 64 -14.14 10.17 12.78
N MET A 65 -14.50 9.08 13.46
CA MET A 65 -13.53 8.25 14.18
C MET A 65 -12.63 7.46 13.23
N LEU A 66 -13.19 6.86 12.18
CA LEU A 66 -12.41 6.18 11.12
C LEU A 66 -11.48 7.17 10.39
N GLU A 67 -12.00 8.35 10.06
CA GLU A 67 -11.22 9.42 9.42
C GLU A 67 -10.03 9.87 10.27
N LYS A 68 -10.22 9.96 11.59
CA LYS A 68 -9.12 10.26 12.53
C LYS A 68 -8.04 9.18 12.54
N GLN A 69 -8.39 7.93 12.24
CA GLN A 69 -7.46 6.81 12.07
C GLN A 69 -6.84 6.76 10.66
N GLY A 70 -7.08 7.79 9.83
CA GLY A 70 -6.55 7.86 8.47
C GLY A 70 -7.23 6.89 7.50
N ILE A 71 -8.42 6.40 7.85
CA ILE A 71 -9.21 5.48 7.04
C ILE A 71 -10.46 6.21 6.58
N THR A 72 -10.63 6.35 5.27
CA THR A 72 -11.94 6.73 4.71
C THR A 72 -12.47 5.60 3.86
N MET A 73 -13.75 5.28 4.03
CA MET A 73 -14.48 4.54 3.00
C MET A 73 -14.84 5.57 1.92
N GLY A 74 -14.15 5.52 0.78
CA GLY A 74 -14.28 6.50 -0.29
C GLY A 74 -14.17 5.84 -1.65
N GLY A 75 -14.95 6.32 -2.62
CA GLY A 75 -15.00 5.72 -3.96
C GLY A 75 -15.49 4.28 -3.91
N LYS A 76 -14.67 3.34 -4.39
CA LYS A 76 -15.00 1.91 -4.47
C LYS A 76 -14.46 1.07 -3.31
N GLY A 77 -13.73 1.67 -2.36
CA GLY A 77 -13.05 0.90 -1.33
C GLY A 77 -12.53 1.72 -0.17
N ILE A 78 -11.43 1.25 0.40
CA ILE A 78 -10.78 1.85 1.57
C ILE A 78 -9.66 2.75 1.09
N ARG A 79 -9.61 4.00 1.57
CA ARG A 79 -8.54 4.92 1.26
C ARG A 79 -7.59 5.12 2.43
N ALA A 80 -6.31 5.21 2.11
CA ALA A 80 -5.24 5.50 3.05
C ALA A 80 -4.29 6.55 2.45
N CYS A 81 -3.84 7.47 3.30
CA CYS A 81 -2.82 8.45 2.94
C CYS A 81 -1.44 7.97 3.39
N LEU A 82 -0.48 7.96 2.47
CA LEU A 82 0.91 7.56 2.73
C LEU A 82 1.84 8.77 2.72
N THR A 83 2.69 8.89 3.75
CA THR A 83 3.72 9.93 3.80
C THR A 83 4.94 9.58 2.93
N PRO A 84 5.78 10.56 2.54
CA PRO A 84 7.05 10.31 1.88
C PRO A 84 7.97 9.34 2.64
N GLU A 85 7.95 9.37 3.97
CA GLU A 85 8.76 8.51 4.82
C GLU A 85 8.26 7.05 4.76
N GLN A 86 6.94 6.85 4.72
CA GLN A 86 6.33 5.52 4.65
C GLN A 86 6.62 4.79 3.33
N VAL A 87 6.63 5.52 2.21
CA VAL A 87 6.89 4.93 0.89
C VAL A 87 8.38 4.71 0.60
N LYS A 88 9.27 5.29 1.41
CA LYS A 88 10.72 5.03 1.38
C LYS A 88 11.12 3.76 2.14
N THR A 89 10.16 3.02 2.68
CA THR A 89 10.44 1.80 3.42
C THR A 89 10.59 0.60 2.49
N ASP A 90 11.30 -0.40 3.00
CA ASP A 90 11.42 -1.72 2.42
C ASP A 90 10.15 -2.58 2.63
N ASN A 91 8.99 -1.98 2.90
CA ASN A 91 7.75 -2.69 3.22
C ASN A 91 6.61 -2.21 2.33
N ILE A 92 5.46 -2.91 2.39
CA ILE A 92 4.21 -2.42 1.82
C ILE A 92 3.46 -1.67 2.93
N PRO A 93 3.46 -0.32 2.95
CA PRO A 93 2.97 0.50 4.07
C PRO A 93 1.44 0.65 4.06
N LEU A 94 0.71 -0.39 3.64
CA LEU A 94 -0.76 -0.37 3.63
C LEU A 94 -1.37 -0.84 4.96
N THR A 95 -0.60 -1.48 5.82
CA THR A 95 -1.03 -1.87 7.16
C THR A 95 -1.07 -0.67 8.09
N ASP A 96 -2.10 -0.56 8.91
CA ASP A 96 -2.17 0.45 9.96
C ASP A 96 -1.15 0.12 11.07
N PRO A 97 -0.19 1.00 11.38
CA PRO A 97 0.80 0.76 12.43
C PRO A 97 0.19 0.49 13.81
N GLN A 98 -1.02 1.00 14.09
CA GLN A 98 -1.71 0.80 15.37
C GLN A 98 -2.53 -0.49 15.44
N SER A 99 -2.66 -1.24 14.34
CA SER A 99 -3.49 -2.45 14.28
C SER A 99 -2.91 -3.66 15.04
N GLY A 100 -1.66 -3.58 15.48
CA GLY A 100 -0.92 -4.73 16.04
C GLY A 100 -0.53 -5.78 14.99
N CYS A 101 -0.79 -5.52 13.71
CA CYS A 101 -0.32 -6.34 12.62
C CYS A 101 1.16 -6.06 12.32
N ARG A 102 1.94 -7.13 12.17
CA ARG A 102 3.31 -7.11 11.66
C ARG A 102 3.31 -7.69 10.26
N GLN A 103 4.13 -7.11 9.40
CA GLN A 103 4.38 -7.60 8.04
C GLN A 103 5.88 -7.67 7.81
N GLU A 104 6.31 -8.70 7.09
CA GLU A 104 7.70 -8.93 6.74
C GLU A 104 7.80 -9.32 5.27
N ILE A 105 8.63 -8.61 4.50
CA ILE A 105 8.96 -9.00 3.13
C ILE A 105 9.96 -10.15 3.18
N THR A 106 9.58 -11.30 2.63
CA THR A 106 10.41 -12.52 2.63
C THR A 106 11.22 -12.69 1.35
N GLU A 107 10.79 -12.08 0.24
CA GLU A 107 11.47 -12.17 -1.06
C GLU A 107 11.09 -10.97 -1.93
N ARG A 108 12.06 -10.43 -2.69
CA ARG A 108 11.83 -9.43 -3.73
C ARG A 108 12.44 -9.93 -5.04
N THR A 109 11.57 -10.14 -6.03
CA THR A 109 11.97 -10.65 -7.35
C THR A 109 11.29 -9.80 -8.43
N GLY A 110 12.06 -8.92 -9.08
CA GLY A 110 11.52 -7.97 -10.06
C GLY A 110 10.43 -7.09 -9.46
N ASN A 111 9.23 -7.11 -10.05
CA ASN A 111 8.07 -6.38 -9.59
C ASN A 111 7.18 -7.17 -8.62
N GLN A 112 7.66 -8.30 -8.08
CA GLN A 112 6.90 -9.13 -7.15
C GLN A 112 7.57 -9.21 -5.78
N TRP A 113 6.82 -8.89 -4.73
CA TRP A 113 7.27 -8.99 -3.35
C TRP A 113 6.44 -10.04 -2.61
N LYS A 114 7.10 -11.08 -2.10
CA LYS A 114 6.45 -12.05 -1.21
C LYS A 114 6.56 -11.56 0.22
N PHE A 115 5.50 -11.72 0.99
CA PHE A 115 5.46 -11.28 2.38
C PHE A 115 4.72 -12.27 3.27
N ARG A 116 5.02 -12.20 4.57
CA ARG A 116 4.21 -12.80 5.63
C ARG A 116 3.62 -11.70 6.50
N PHE A 117 2.47 -11.98 7.09
CA PHE A 117 1.87 -11.09 8.06
C PHE A 117 1.35 -11.87 9.27
N SER A 118 1.34 -11.21 10.42
CA SER A 118 0.78 -11.71 11.67
C SER A 118 0.08 -10.56 12.39
N CYS A 119 -1.19 -10.76 12.71
CA CYS A 119 -2.08 -9.87 13.42
C CYS A 119 -2.64 -10.63 14.65
N PRO A 120 -3.19 -9.94 15.67
CA PRO A 120 -3.71 -10.59 16.88
C PRO A 120 -4.73 -11.72 16.62
N LYS A 121 -5.49 -11.62 15.52
CA LYS A 121 -6.53 -12.58 15.13
C LYS A 121 -6.35 -13.11 13.70
N ALA A 122 -5.22 -12.89 13.05
CA ALA A 122 -5.01 -13.35 11.67
C ALA A 122 -3.53 -13.54 11.36
N GLN A 123 -3.19 -14.49 10.48
CA GLN A 123 -1.83 -14.65 10.00
C GLN A 123 -1.83 -15.29 8.62
N GLY A 124 -0.76 -15.07 7.86
CA GLY A 124 -0.65 -15.69 6.54
C GLY A 124 0.51 -15.19 5.73
N SER A 125 0.41 -15.39 4.43
CA SER A 125 1.37 -14.92 3.44
C SER A 125 0.66 -14.37 2.22
N GLY A 126 1.38 -13.55 1.47
CA GLY A 126 0.88 -13.02 0.22
C GLY A 126 1.98 -12.68 -0.75
N VAL A 127 1.55 -12.32 -1.95
CA VAL A 127 2.41 -11.79 -3.01
C VAL A 127 1.81 -10.47 -3.45
N ALA A 128 2.62 -9.42 -3.42
CA ALA A 128 2.32 -8.15 -4.06
C ALA A 128 2.97 -8.10 -5.43
N THR A 129 2.21 -7.66 -6.44
CA THR A 129 2.69 -7.47 -7.81
C THR A 129 2.50 -6.00 -8.20
N PHE A 130 3.62 -5.31 -8.38
CA PHE A 130 3.66 -3.89 -8.72
C PHE A 130 3.55 -3.72 -10.23
N MET A 131 2.48 -3.05 -10.67
CA MET A 131 2.25 -2.73 -12.08
C MET A 131 2.93 -1.40 -12.43
N SER A 132 2.97 -0.48 -11.47
CA SER A 132 3.71 0.78 -11.51
C SER A 132 3.95 1.29 -10.08
N ASP A 133 4.54 2.46 -9.95
CA ASP A 133 4.62 3.21 -8.69
C ASP A 133 3.27 3.76 -8.21
N ARG A 134 2.21 3.62 -9.03
CA ARG A 134 0.84 4.11 -8.79
C ARG A 134 -0.21 3.00 -8.74
N GLU A 135 0.18 1.76 -8.99
CA GLU A 135 -0.75 0.63 -8.97
C GLU A 135 -0.05 -0.68 -8.64
N PHE A 136 -0.65 -1.44 -7.73
CA PHE A 136 -0.25 -2.81 -7.47
C PHE A 136 -1.43 -3.67 -7.04
N THR A 137 -1.24 -4.98 -7.11
CA THR A 137 -2.19 -5.96 -6.61
C THR A 137 -1.56 -6.82 -5.53
N THR A 138 -2.36 -7.40 -4.66
CA THR A 138 -1.93 -8.44 -3.72
C THR A 138 -2.84 -9.65 -3.84
N LYS A 139 -2.26 -10.83 -3.60
CA LYS A 139 -2.99 -12.07 -3.34
C LYS A 139 -2.55 -12.60 -2.00
N VAL A 140 -3.49 -12.80 -1.10
CA VAL A 140 -3.23 -13.20 0.29
C VAL A 140 -3.97 -14.48 0.61
N ASN A 141 -3.29 -15.39 1.31
CA ASN A 141 -3.87 -16.59 1.90
C ASN A 141 -3.44 -16.70 3.37
N GLY A 142 -4.33 -17.14 4.24
CA GLY A 142 -4.01 -17.25 5.65
C GLY A 142 -5.12 -17.85 6.49
N THR A 143 -4.99 -17.67 7.79
CA THR A 143 -6.02 -17.98 8.76
C THR A 143 -6.43 -16.73 9.51
N PHE A 144 -7.70 -16.66 9.90
CA PHE A 144 -8.25 -15.59 10.71
C PHE A 144 -9.21 -16.16 11.76
N ASN A 145 -9.39 -15.45 12.86
CA ASN A 145 -10.27 -15.81 13.95
C ASN A 145 -11.22 -14.64 14.25
N ALA A 146 -12.31 -14.55 13.47
CA ALA A 146 -13.30 -13.49 13.65
C ALA A 146 -14.34 -13.84 14.73
N THR A 147 -14.72 -15.12 14.84
CA THR A 147 -15.87 -15.61 15.63
C THR A 147 -15.47 -16.48 16.83
N GLY A 148 -14.19 -16.55 17.17
CA GLY A 148 -13.65 -17.50 18.15
C GLY A 148 -13.16 -18.81 17.51
N ILE A 149 -13.55 -19.07 16.27
CA ILE A 149 -13.12 -20.23 15.47
C ILE A 149 -12.09 -19.76 14.45
N GLN A 150 -10.99 -20.52 14.34
CA GLN A 150 -10.00 -20.30 13.30
C GLN A 150 -10.53 -20.79 11.94
N GLN A 151 -10.53 -19.91 10.96
CA GLN A 151 -10.99 -20.17 9.59
C GLN A 151 -9.85 -19.91 8.61
N LYS A 152 -9.86 -20.61 7.48
CA LYS A 152 -8.96 -20.30 6.36
C LYS A 152 -9.59 -19.22 5.50
N GLY A 153 -8.75 -18.33 4.99
CA GLY A 153 -9.22 -17.27 4.09
C GLY A 153 -8.23 -16.93 3.00
N SER A 154 -8.78 -16.44 1.90
CA SER A 154 -8.03 -15.79 0.82
C SER A 154 -8.67 -14.49 0.41
N LEU A 155 -7.87 -13.55 -0.09
CA LEU A 155 -8.36 -12.30 -0.64
C LEU A 155 -7.39 -11.74 -1.67
N ASP A 156 -7.94 -11.16 -2.74
CA ASP A 156 -7.21 -10.33 -3.68
C ASP A 156 -7.45 -8.85 -3.36
N THR A 157 -6.43 -8.02 -3.45
CA THR A 157 -6.56 -6.56 -3.29
C THR A 157 -5.93 -5.86 -4.49
N ARG A 158 -6.55 -4.79 -4.96
CA ARG A 158 -5.97 -3.84 -5.91
C ARG A 158 -5.84 -2.49 -5.23
N ALA A 159 -4.65 -1.89 -5.29
CA ALA A 159 -4.36 -0.58 -4.73
C ALA A 159 -4.00 0.38 -5.86
N VAL A 160 -4.66 1.54 -5.90
CA VAL A 160 -4.48 2.57 -6.94
C VAL A 160 -4.20 3.91 -6.28
N TRP A 161 -3.16 4.60 -6.74
CA TRP A 161 -2.83 5.96 -6.31
C TRP A 161 -3.76 6.98 -6.97
N LEU A 162 -4.36 7.83 -6.15
CA LEU A 162 -5.35 8.83 -6.58
C LEU A 162 -4.77 10.24 -6.71
N GLY A 163 -3.65 10.54 -6.06
CA GLY A 163 -3.07 11.88 -6.07
C GLY A 163 -2.17 12.15 -4.88
N GLN A 164 -1.44 13.26 -4.93
CA GLN A 164 -0.62 13.73 -3.81
C GLN A 164 -1.47 14.27 -2.66
N ASP A 165 -2.63 14.84 -2.98
CA ASP A 165 -3.55 15.41 -2.00
C ASP A 165 -4.36 14.30 -1.32
N CYS A 166 -4.22 14.21 0.01
CA CYS A 166 -4.97 13.28 0.84
C CYS A 166 -6.32 13.84 1.31
N GLY A 167 -6.62 15.11 1.05
CA GLY A 167 -7.85 15.75 1.49
C GLY A 167 -8.04 15.64 3.01
N THR A 168 -9.15 15.04 3.42
CA THR A 168 -9.49 14.83 4.84
C THR A 168 -8.85 13.56 5.45
N VAL A 169 -8.20 12.73 4.64
CA VAL A 169 -7.58 11.48 5.09
C VAL A 169 -6.24 11.81 5.73
N LYS A 170 -6.16 11.74 7.05
CA LYS A 170 -4.89 11.97 7.74
C LYS A 170 -3.90 10.86 7.40
N PRO A 171 -2.62 11.18 7.15
CA PRO A 171 -1.60 10.15 7.06
C PRO A 171 -1.57 9.33 8.35
N ARG A 172 -1.50 8.01 8.22
CA ARG A 172 -1.32 7.13 9.38
C ARG A 172 0.10 7.34 9.89
N ALA A 173 0.26 7.56 11.20
CA ALA A 173 1.59 7.69 11.83
C ALA A 173 2.19 6.31 12.09
#